data_AF-A0A942M601-F1
#
_entry.id   AF-A0A942M601-F1
#
_cell.length_a   1.000
_cell.length_b   1.000
_cell.length_c   1.000
_cell.angle_alpha   90.00
_cell.angle_beta   90.00
_cell.angle_gamma   90.00
#
_symmetry.space_group_name_H-M   'P 1'
#
loop_
_entity.id
_entity.type
_entity.pdbx_description
1 polymer ?
#
loop_
_entity_poly.entity_id
_entity_poly.type
_entity_poly.pdbx_seq_one_letter_code
_entity_poly.pdbx_strand_id
1 'polypeptide(L)'
;VETYRNYRRLLLTIQPGLQSCVQAIDGNAPEYSVNTPDAALLLGAYSRADSILTEQPSQLPPEFLFGAEPAHDWCYYYQKASLARQRGQWDEITRLYQEAAGRSLYPQDPIEWMPFLQAFAVTGDLQSLEERAPGIVEVPFVARQVCGSLKTIPNLKDETLHVVEQFYCSDK
;
A
#
# COMPACT_ATOMS: atom_id res chain seq x y z
N VAL A 1 -10.07 2.55 40.31
CA VAL A 1 -9.16 2.97 39.21
C VAL A 1 -9.91 2.74 37.91
N GLU A 2 -10.35 3.81 37.24
CA GLU A 2 -10.88 3.69 35.87
C GLU A 2 -9.70 3.68 34.89
N THR A 3 -9.52 2.55 34.22
CA THR A 3 -8.57 2.44 33.11
C THR A 3 -9.31 2.75 31.81
N TYR A 4 -8.91 3.81 31.11
CA TYR A 4 -9.42 4.10 29.77
C TYR A 4 -8.37 3.73 28.72
N ARG A 5 -8.82 3.30 27.54
CA ARG A 5 -7.92 2.92 26.44
C ARG A 5 -7.31 4.19 25.85
N ASN A 6 -5.98 4.29 25.87
CA ASN A 6 -5.23 5.42 25.33
C ASN A 6 -4.40 4.97 24.12
N TYR A 7 -4.92 5.20 22.91
CA TYR A 7 -4.25 4.85 21.65
C TYR A 7 -3.45 6.00 21.04
N ARG A 8 -3.11 7.06 21.81
CA ARG A 8 -2.49 8.29 21.27
C ARG A 8 -1.13 8.11 20.56
N ARG A 9 -0.54 6.92 20.62
CA ARG A 9 0.76 6.56 20.02
C ARG A 9 0.78 5.16 19.41
N LEU A 10 -0.38 4.63 19.01
CA LEU A 10 -0.44 3.32 18.36
C LEU A 10 0.11 3.44 16.94
N LEU A 11 1.10 2.61 16.59
CA LEU A 11 1.46 2.30 15.20
C LEU A 11 1.10 0.85 14.97
N LEU A 12 0.17 0.60 14.04
CA LEU A 12 -0.28 -0.74 13.70
C LEU A 12 0.46 -1.25 12.47
N THR A 13 1.17 -2.36 12.63
CA THR A 13 1.75 -3.14 11.54
C THR A 13 1.16 -4.53 11.55
N ILE A 14 0.73 -5.02 10.39
CA ILE A 14 0.13 -6.35 10.26
C ILE A 14 0.76 -7.13 9.11
N GLN A 15 0.73 -8.46 9.21
CA GLN A 15 1.02 -9.35 8.09
C GLN A 15 -0.18 -10.29 7.94
N PRO A 16 -1.15 -9.98 7.06
CA PRO A 16 -2.44 -10.68 7.00
C PRO A 16 -2.36 -12.16 6.62
N GLY A 17 -1.28 -12.58 5.95
CA GLY A 17 -1.01 -13.98 5.62
C GLY A 17 0.47 -14.23 5.36
N LEU A 18 0.85 -15.51 5.29
CA LEU A 18 2.26 -15.92 5.09
C LEU A 18 2.87 -15.44 3.76
N GLN A 19 2.03 -15.13 2.77
CA GLN A 19 2.43 -14.62 1.46
C GLN A 19 2.17 -13.11 1.31
N SER A 20 1.56 -12.47 2.31
CA SER A 20 1.41 -11.02 2.36
C SER A 20 2.68 -10.41 2.96
N CYS A 21 2.99 -9.20 2.51
CA CYS A 21 4.03 -8.37 3.07
C CYS A 21 3.58 -7.77 4.41
N VAL A 22 4.53 -7.26 5.19
CA VAL A 22 4.20 -6.44 6.37
C VAL A 22 3.65 -5.09 5.90
N GLN A 23 2.46 -4.75 6.37
CA GLN A 23 1.72 -3.54 6.04
C GLN A 23 1.67 -2.62 7.26
N ALA A 24 2.15 -1.38 7.10
CA ALA A 24 1.95 -0.33 8.08
C ALA A 24 0.61 0.37 7.80
N ILE A 25 -0.31 0.32 8.75
CA ILE A 25 -1.66 0.88 8.56
C ILE A 25 -1.62 2.38 8.86
N ASP A 26 -2.05 3.20 7.90
CA ASP A 26 -2.30 4.63 8.11
C ASP A 26 -3.72 4.83 8.63
N GLY A 27 -3.88 5.40 9.82
CA GLY A 27 -5.20 5.64 10.41
C GLY A 27 -6.02 6.71 9.70
N ASN A 28 -5.40 7.56 8.87
CA ASN A 28 -6.13 8.57 8.08
C ASN A 28 -6.83 7.95 6.86
N ALA A 29 -6.24 6.90 6.29
CA ALA A 29 -6.76 6.19 5.13
C ALA A 29 -6.38 4.70 5.24
N PRO A 30 -7.02 3.95 6.17
CA PRO A 30 -6.62 2.57 6.42
C PRO A 30 -7.01 1.68 5.24
N GLU A 31 -6.04 0.87 4.82
CA GLU A 31 -6.13 -0.08 3.71
C GLU A 31 -5.94 -1.49 4.27
N TYR A 32 -6.79 -2.43 3.86
CA TYR A 32 -6.84 -3.77 4.45
C TYR A 32 -6.87 -4.86 3.39
N SER A 33 -6.11 -5.93 3.66
CA SER A 33 -6.23 -7.21 2.97
C SER A 33 -7.52 -7.93 3.37
N VAL A 34 -7.96 -8.86 2.52
CA VAL A 34 -9.12 -9.74 2.80
C VAL A 34 -8.95 -10.51 4.12
N ASN A 35 -7.73 -10.95 4.43
CA ASN A 35 -7.43 -11.75 5.63
C ASN A 35 -6.99 -10.89 6.83
N THR A 36 -7.30 -9.59 6.84
CA THR A 36 -6.97 -8.72 7.96
C THR A 36 -7.68 -9.19 9.23
N PRO A 37 -6.98 -9.41 10.36
CA PRO A 37 -7.63 -9.80 11.60
C PRO A 37 -8.63 -8.74 12.10
N ASP A 38 -9.78 -9.16 12.65
CA ASP A 38 -10.81 -8.24 13.16
C ASP A 38 -10.27 -7.20 14.16
N ALA A 39 -9.32 -7.60 15.01
CA ALA A 39 -8.67 -6.70 15.95
C ALA A 39 -7.93 -5.55 15.24
N ALA A 40 -7.32 -5.82 14.07
CA ALA A 40 -6.67 -4.80 13.26
C ALA A 40 -7.69 -3.86 12.61
N LEU A 41 -8.84 -4.37 12.12
CA LEU A 41 -9.93 -3.55 11.59
C LEU A 41 -10.47 -2.55 12.63
N LEU A 42 -10.59 -2.99 13.88
CA LEU A 42 -11.05 -2.15 15.00
C LEU A 42 -10.02 -1.09 15.42
N LEU A 43 -8.73 -1.34 15.16
CA LEU A 43 -7.63 -0.50 15.65
C LEU A 43 -7.01 0.39 14.55
N GLY A 44 -7.19 0.08 13.28
CA GLY A 44 -6.45 0.73 12.19
C GLY A 44 -6.67 2.24 12.11
N ALA A 45 -7.89 2.73 12.35
CA ALA A 45 -8.19 4.17 12.40
C ALA A 45 -7.46 4.93 13.53
N TYR A 46 -6.93 4.22 14.54
CA TYR A 46 -6.11 4.81 15.60
C TYR A 46 -4.61 4.74 15.31
N SER A 47 -4.21 4.07 14.23
CA SER A 47 -2.81 3.93 13.84
C SER A 47 -2.23 5.27 13.37
N ARG A 48 -1.00 5.55 13.79
CA ARG A 48 -0.26 6.77 13.50
C ARG A 48 0.95 6.48 12.64
N ALA A 49 0.72 6.29 11.34
CA ALA A 49 1.78 6.06 10.36
C ALA A 49 2.78 7.22 10.28
N ASP A 50 2.34 8.44 10.57
CA ASP A 50 3.17 9.65 10.74
C ASP A 50 4.20 9.57 11.89
N SER A 51 4.11 8.56 12.75
CA SER A 51 5.13 8.27 13.76
C SER A 51 6.36 7.55 13.21
N ILE A 52 6.33 7.09 11.95
CA ILE A 52 7.48 6.49 11.26
C ILE A 52 8.43 7.62 10.84
N LEU A 53 9.70 7.51 11.26
CA LEU A 53 10.73 8.45 10.85
C LEU A 53 11.19 8.15 9.42
N THR A 54 10.56 8.80 8.43
CA THR A 54 10.83 8.51 7.02
C THR A 54 12.23 8.95 6.59
N GLU A 55 12.78 10.04 7.12
CA GLU A 55 14.05 10.61 6.61
C GLU A 55 15.32 10.01 7.25
N GLN A 56 15.19 8.93 8.01
CA GLN A 56 16.34 8.25 8.61
C GLN A 56 17.02 7.31 7.61
N PRO A 57 18.36 7.19 7.64
CA PRO A 57 19.05 6.16 6.88
C PRO A 57 18.57 4.77 7.33
N SER A 58 18.54 3.83 6.38
CA SER A 58 18.19 2.44 6.69
C SER A 58 19.19 1.88 7.70
N GLN A 59 18.70 1.42 8.84
CA GLN A 59 19.50 0.73 9.83
C GLN A 59 19.44 -0.76 9.53
N LEU A 60 20.55 -1.31 9.02
CA LEU A 60 20.65 -2.74 8.79
C LEU A 60 20.89 -3.45 10.13
N PRO A 61 20.11 -4.50 10.44
CA PRO A 61 20.38 -5.31 11.62
C PRO A 61 21.75 -5.99 11.48
N PRO A 62 22.48 -6.24 12.58
CA PRO A 62 23.79 -6.86 12.50
C PRO A 62 23.74 -8.25 11.86
N GLU A 63 24.49 -8.44 10.77
CA GLU A 63 24.48 -9.68 9.98
C GLU A 63 24.80 -10.93 10.82
N PHE A 64 25.70 -10.81 11.79
CA PHE A 64 26.08 -11.96 12.64
C PHE A 64 24.93 -12.50 13.51
N LEU A 65 23.88 -11.70 13.78
CA LEU A 65 22.70 -12.12 14.54
C LEU A 65 21.51 -12.47 13.63
N PHE A 66 21.33 -11.70 12.55
CA PHE A 66 20.13 -11.77 11.72
C PHE A 66 20.35 -12.48 10.38
N GLY A 67 21.60 -12.82 10.05
CA GLY A 67 22.00 -13.35 8.75
C GLY A 67 22.16 -12.25 7.69
N ALA A 68 22.57 -12.66 6.50
CA ALA A 68 22.62 -11.79 5.33
C ALA A 68 21.21 -11.33 4.93
N GLU A 69 21.12 -10.15 4.29
CA GLU A 69 19.87 -9.66 3.75
C GLU A 69 19.29 -10.67 2.75
N PRO A 70 18.00 -11.03 2.86
CA PRO A 70 17.36 -11.91 1.90
C PRO A 70 17.30 -11.28 0.51
N ALA A 71 17.09 -12.11 -0.52
CA ALA A 71 16.89 -11.61 -1.87
C ALA A 71 15.68 -10.65 -1.94
N HIS A 72 15.81 -9.58 -2.71
CA HIS A 72 14.75 -8.59 -2.92
C HIS A 72 13.63 -9.17 -3.79
N ASP A 73 12.60 -9.67 -3.13
CA ASP A 73 11.35 -10.13 -3.72
C ASP A 73 10.33 -8.98 -3.79
N TRP A 74 9.07 -9.33 -4.09
CA TRP A 74 7.99 -8.36 -4.17
C TRP A 74 7.85 -7.50 -2.89
N CYS A 75 8.01 -8.09 -1.70
CA CYS A 75 7.80 -7.36 -0.46
C CYS A 75 8.81 -6.26 -0.23
N TYR A 76 10.06 -6.45 -0.69
CA TYR A 76 11.04 -5.38 -0.71
C TYR A 76 10.53 -4.16 -1.50
N TYR A 77 10.03 -4.38 -2.73
CA TYR A 77 9.55 -3.31 -3.59
C TYR A 77 8.27 -2.66 -3.07
N TYR A 78 7.31 -3.44 -2.59
CA TYR A 78 6.09 -2.93 -1.95
C TYR A 78 6.42 -2.06 -0.73
N GLN A 79 7.32 -2.50 0.15
CA GLN A 79 7.67 -1.75 1.36
C GLN A 79 8.43 -0.46 1.03
N LYS A 80 9.32 -0.49 0.04
CA LYS A 80 9.98 0.71 -0.49
C LYS A 80 8.97 1.67 -1.12
N ALA A 81 7.99 1.16 -1.88
CA ALA A 81 6.93 1.97 -2.47
C ALA A 81 6.01 2.59 -1.41
N SER A 82 5.66 1.84 -0.36
CA SER A 82 4.88 2.33 0.78
C SER A 82 5.61 3.44 1.54
N LEU A 83 6.93 3.33 1.72
CA LEU A 83 7.76 4.39 2.28
C LEU A 83 7.83 5.62 1.35
N ALA A 84 8.05 5.42 0.05
CA ALA A 84 8.06 6.49 -0.94
C ALA A 84 6.71 7.22 -0.99
N ARG A 85 5.60 6.49 -0.83
CA ARG A 85 4.25 7.04 -0.71
C ARG A 85 4.12 7.99 0.47
N GLN A 86 4.63 7.62 1.65
CA GLN A 86 4.63 8.51 2.82
C GLN A 86 5.41 9.82 2.58
N ARG A 87 6.42 9.77 1.71
CA ARG A 87 7.21 10.93 1.29
C ARG A 87 6.62 11.69 0.09
N GLY A 88 5.54 11.23 -0.50
CA GLY A 88 4.96 11.79 -1.72
C GLY A 88 5.84 11.62 -2.98
N GLN A 89 6.73 10.63 -3.00
CA GLN A 89 7.68 10.38 -4.08
C GLN A 89 7.05 9.47 -5.15
N TRP A 90 6.06 9.98 -5.88
CA TRP A 90 5.27 9.19 -6.84
C TRP A 90 6.09 8.60 -7.98
N ASP A 91 7.04 9.36 -8.54
CA ASP A 91 7.93 8.87 -9.60
C ASP A 91 8.83 7.71 -9.11
N GLU A 92 9.23 7.75 -7.83
CA GLU A 92 10.04 6.67 -7.23
C GLU A 92 9.23 5.38 -7.10
N ILE A 93 7.94 5.48 -6.77
CA ILE A 93 7.06 4.31 -6.71
C ILE A 93 6.94 3.65 -8.10
N THR A 94 6.76 4.45 -9.15
CA THR A 94 6.73 3.95 -10.54
C THR A 94 8.08 3.32 -10.94
N ARG A 95 9.21 3.89 -10.53
CA ARG A 95 10.54 3.32 -10.75
C ARG A 95 10.71 1.97 -10.05
N LEU A 96 10.29 1.87 -8.79
CA LEU A 96 10.32 0.63 -8.00
C LEU A 96 9.44 -0.45 -8.63
N TYR A 97 8.28 -0.07 -9.16
CA TYR A 97 7.42 -0.98 -9.90
C TYR A 97 8.11 -1.56 -11.13
N GLN A 98 8.75 -0.72 -11.94
CA GLN A 98 9.45 -1.16 -13.15
C GLN A 98 10.58 -2.15 -12.83
N GLU A 99 11.31 -1.93 -11.73
CA GLU A 99 12.31 -2.89 -11.25
C GLU A 99 11.71 -4.24 -10.86
N ALA A 100 10.61 -4.23 -10.09
CA ALA A 100 9.92 -5.45 -9.68
C ALA A 100 9.37 -6.21 -10.90
N ALA A 101 8.70 -5.50 -11.81
CA ALA A 101 8.13 -6.05 -13.03
C ALA A 101 9.20 -6.64 -13.96
N GLY A 102 10.36 -5.99 -14.10
CA GLY A 102 11.51 -6.52 -14.86
C GLY A 102 12.09 -7.82 -14.31
N ARG A 103 11.76 -8.16 -13.06
CA ARG A 103 12.11 -9.43 -12.39
C ARG A 103 10.92 -10.40 -12.29
N SER A 104 9.79 -10.07 -12.92
CA SER A 104 8.54 -10.83 -12.84
C SER A 104 8.04 -11.01 -11.40
N LEU A 105 8.26 -10.02 -10.54
CA LEU A 105 7.80 -10.00 -9.16
C LEU A 105 6.44 -9.30 -9.09
N TYR A 106 5.47 -9.96 -8.46
CA TYR A 106 4.08 -9.50 -8.34
C TYR A 106 3.52 -9.85 -6.95
N PRO A 107 2.56 -9.08 -6.44
CA PRO A 107 1.95 -9.34 -5.15
C PRO A 107 1.12 -10.63 -5.20
N GLN A 108 1.08 -11.30 -4.06
CA GLN A 108 0.05 -12.31 -3.79
C GLN A 108 -1.18 -11.69 -3.11
N ASP A 109 -1.02 -10.54 -2.46
CA ASP A 109 -2.09 -9.83 -1.79
C ASP A 109 -2.51 -8.59 -2.61
N PRO A 110 -3.73 -8.56 -3.18
CA PRO A 110 -4.12 -7.50 -4.10
C PRO A 110 -4.08 -6.08 -3.51
N ILE A 111 -4.21 -5.91 -2.19
CA ILE A 111 -4.13 -4.57 -1.58
C ILE A 111 -2.73 -3.96 -1.72
N GLU A 112 -1.69 -4.78 -1.91
CA GLU A 112 -0.30 -4.32 -2.07
C GLU A 112 -0.07 -3.60 -3.40
N TRP A 113 -1.00 -3.70 -4.35
CA TRP A 113 -0.99 -2.86 -5.55
C TRP A 113 -1.30 -1.39 -5.26
N MET A 114 -1.96 -1.07 -4.14
CA MET A 114 -2.44 0.27 -3.84
C MET A 114 -1.41 1.40 -4.01
N PRO A 115 -0.19 1.35 -3.44
CA PRO A 115 0.78 2.44 -3.63
C PRO A 115 1.13 2.64 -5.10
N PHE A 116 1.22 1.57 -5.88
CA PHE A 116 1.54 1.63 -7.31
C PHE A 116 0.38 2.18 -8.13
N LEU A 117 -0.86 1.76 -7.83
CA LEU A 117 -2.06 2.32 -8.48
C LEU A 117 -2.21 3.82 -8.20
N GLN A 118 -1.94 4.25 -6.97
CA GLN A 118 -1.92 5.68 -6.63
C GLN A 118 -0.83 6.42 -7.41
N ALA A 119 0.37 5.85 -7.52
CA ALA A 119 1.44 6.45 -8.31
C ALA A 119 1.06 6.57 -9.78
N PHE A 120 0.53 5.51 -10.40
CA PHE A 120 0.06 5.55 -11.79
C PHE A 120 -1.03 6.60 -12.01
N ALA A 121 -1.97 6.73 -11.07
CA ALA A 121 -2.98 7.78 -11.13
C ALA A 121 -2.34 9.18 -11.05
N VAL A 122 -1.44 9.41 -10.09
CA VAL A 122 -0.78 10.73 -9.94
C VAL A 122 0.09 11.08 -11.13
N THR A 123 0.85 10.11 -11.68
CA THR A 123 1.74 10.34 -12.83
C THR A 123 1.01 10.30 -14.17
N GLY A 124 -0.28 9.93 -14.19
CA GLY A 124 -1.09 9.80 -15.40
C GLY A 124 -0.70 8.60 -16.28
N ASP A 125 -0.18 7.52 -15.68
CA ASP A 125 0.09 6.26 -16.38
C ASP A 125 -1.21 5.46 -16.54
N LEU A 126 -2.02 5.87 -17.51
CA LEU A 126 -3.33 5.28 -17.79
C LEU A 126 -3.21 3.82 -18.24
N GLN A 127 -2.16 3.49 -19.00
CA GLN A 127 -1.94 2.14 -19.49
C GLN A 127 -1.74 1.17 -18.31
N SER A 128 -0.87 1.50 -17.36
CA SER A 128 -0.65 0.66 -16.18
C SER A 128 -1.93 0.54 -15.32
N LEU A 129 -2.74 1.60 -15.22
CA LEU A 129 -4.04 1.53 -14.53
C LEU A 129 -5.00 0.56 -15.23
N GLU A 130 -5.14 0.64 -16.54
CA GLU A 130 -6.06 -0.23 -17.29
C GLU A 130 -5.61 -1.70 -17.25
N GLU A 131 -4.31 -1.96 -17.44
CA GLU A 131 -3.76 -3.32 -17.43
C GLU A 131 -3.95 -4.04 -16.09
N ARG A 132 -3.91 -3.30 -14.97
CA ARG A 132 -4.01 -3.88 -13.62
C ARG A 132 -5.44 -4.04 -13.15
N ALA A 133 -6.39 -3.30 -13.70
CA ALA A 133 -7.77 -3.28 -13.22
C ALA A 133 -8.42 -4.67 -13.13
N PRO A 134 -8.29 -5.57 -14.14
CA PRO A 134 -8.91 -6.90 -14.07
C PRO A 134 -8.54 -7.68 -12.80
N GLY A 135 -7.26 -7.73 -12.42
CA GLY A 135 -6.83 -8.47 -11.23
C GLY A 135 -7.33 -7.87 -9.91
N ILE A 136 -7.61 -6.56 -9.88
CA ILE A 136 -8.09 -5.86 -8.69
C ILE A 136 -9.60 -6.02 -8.53
N VAL A 137 -10.37 -5.89 -9.61
CA VAL A 137 -11.84 -5.94 -9.55
C VAL A 137 -12.39 -7.34 -9.23
N GLU A 138 -11.63 -8.39 -9.51
CA GLU A 138 -11.95 -9.77 -9.09
C GLU A 138 -11.97 -9.95 -7.56
N VAL A 139 -11.47 -8.97 -6.79
CA VAL A 139 -11.51 -8.98 -5.32
C VAL A 139 -12.33 -7.78 -4.82
N PRO A 140 -13.67 -7.90 -4.71
CA PRO A 140 -14.57 -6.77 -4.43
C PRO A 140 -14.26 -6.00 -3.14
N PHE A 141 -13.66 -6.66 -2.14
CA PHE A 141 -13.21 -6.01 -0.92
C PHE A 141 -12.04 -5.03 -1.16
N VAL A 142 -11.09 -5.41 -2.01
CA VAL A 142 -9.96 -4.56 -2.37
C VAL A 142 -10.38 -3.52 -3.42
N ALA A 143 -11.17 -3.91 -4.42
CA ALA A 143 -11.65 -3.02 -5.46
C ALA A 143 -12.36 -1.76 -4.90
N ARG A 144 -13.24 -1.94 -3.91
CA ARG A 144 -13.92 -0.82 -3.22
C ARG A 144 -12.95 0.14 -2.54
N GLN A 145 -11.90 -0.41 -1.90
CA GLN A 145 -10.87 0.41 -1.25
C GLN A 145 -10.03 1.16 -2.28
N VAL A 146 -9.66 0.50 -3.38
CA VAL A 146 -8.91 1.12 -4.49
C VAL A 146 -9.72 2.25 -5.11
N CYS A 147 -11.00 2.02 -5.45
CA CYS A 147 -11.88 3.06 -5.96
C CYS A 147 -11.92 4.28 -5.02
N GLY A 148 -12.19 4.07 -3.73
CA GLY A 148 -12.25 5.16 -2.75
C GLY A 148 -10.91 5.90 -2.61
N SER A 149 -9.82 5.16 -2.57
CA SER A 149 -8.46 5.71 -2.46
C SER A 149 -8.10 6.57 -3.66
N LEU A 150 -8.25 6.04 -4.89
CA LEU A 150 -7.88 6.75 -6.11
C LEU A 150 -8.75 8.01 -6.35
N LYS A 151 -10.06 7.93 -6.08
CA LYS A 151 -10.96 9.09 -6.25
C LYS A 151 -10.68 10.24 -5.30
N THR A 152 -9.99 10.00 -4.19
CA THR A 152 -9.68 11.03 -3.19
C THR A 152 -8.34 11.72 -3.42
N ILE A 153 -7.56 11.28 -4.43
CA ILE A 153 -6.31 11.93 -4.80
C ILE A 153 -6.63 13.35 -5.33
N PRO A 154 -6.03 14.41 -4.75
CA PRO A 154 -6.29 15.77 -5.18
C PRO A 154 -5.63 16.04 -6.54
N ASN A 155 -6.27 16.88 -7.36
CA ASN A 155 -5.73 17.36 -8.64
C ASN A 155 -5.42 16.27 -9.67
N LEU A 156 -6.14 15.14 -9.66
CA LEU A 156 -6.08 14.18 -10.77
C LEU A 156 -6.56 14.85 -12.06
N LYS A 157 -5.93 14.48 -13.18
CA LYS A 157 -6.41 14.87 -14.52
C LYS A 157 -7.76 14.21 -14.79
N ASP A 158 -8.63 14.89 -15.53
CA ASP A 158 -9.97 14.38 -15.88
C ASP A 158 -9.91 13.02 -16.60
N GLU A 159 -8.92 12.83 -17.48
CA GLU A 159 -8.68 11.56 -18.17
C GLU A 159 -8.38 10.42 -17.19
N THR A 160 -7.57 10.68 -16.16
CA THR A 160 -7.25 9.69 -15.13
C THR A 160 -8.46 9.39 -14.26
N LEU A 161 -9.21 10.41 -13.86
CA LEU A 161 -10.44 10.21 -13.09
C LEU A 161 -11.44 9.35 -13.87
N HIS A 162 -11.59 9.58 -15.18
CA HIS A 162 -12.44 8.78 -16.03
C HIS A 162 -12.03 7.29 -16.05
N VAL A 163 -10.74 7.00 -16.20
CA VAL A 163 -10.21 5.62 -16.14
C VAL A 163 -10.47 5.00 -14.77
N VAL A 164 -10.22 5.73 -13.68
CA VAL A 164 -10.50 5.25 -12.31
C VAL A 164 -11.98 4.91 -12.14
N GLU A 165 -12.88 5.79 -12.56
CA GLU A 165 -14.32 5.57 -12.42
C GLU A 165 -14.80 4.40 -13.27
N GLN A 166 -14.36 4.33 -14.52
CA GLN A 166 -14.75 3.27 -15.45
C GLN A 166 -14.27 1.90 -14.98
N PHE A 167 -13.01 1.76 -14.60
CA PHE A 167 -12.37 0.46 -14.40
C PHE A 167 -12.37 -0.01 -12.95
N TYR A 168 -12.32 0.87 -11.96
CA TYR A 168 -12.20 0.50 -10.55
C TYR A 168 -13.46 0.75 -9.72
N CYS A 169 -14.34 1.66 -10.16
CA CYS A 169 -15.50 2.10 -9.39
C CYS A 169 -16.86 1.67 -9.94
N SER A 170 -16.91 1.10 -11.15
CA SER A 170 -18.17 0.60 -11.71
C SER A 170 -18.68 -0.57 -10.87
N ASP A 171 -19.94 -0.49 -10.43
CA ASP A 171 -20.62 -1.62 -9.79
C ASP A 171 -20.66 -2.80 -10.77
N LYS A 172 -19.84 -3.82 -10.50
CA LYS A 172 -19.93 -5.14 -11.11
C LYS A 172 -20.15 -6.19 -10.04
#